data_AF-A0A380DP56-F1
#
_entry.id   AF-A0A380DP56-F1
#
_cell.length_a   1.000
_cell.length_b   1.000
_cell.length_c   1.000
_cell.angle_alpha   90.00
_cell.angle_beta   90.00
_cell.angle_gamma   90.00
#
_symmetry.space_group_name_H-M   'P 1'
#
loop_
_entity.id
_entity.type
_entity.pdbx_description
1 polymer ?
#
loop_
_entity_poly.entity_id
_entity_poly.type
_entity_poly.pdbx_seq_one_letter_code
_entity_poly.pdbx_strand_id
1 'polypeptide(L)' 'MDAQKAVNLFKRTRTVATHRKAQRAVNLIHFQHSYEKKKLQRQIDLVLKYNTLK' A
#
# COMPACT_ATOMS: atom_id res chain seq x y z
N MET A 1 11.15 1.77 6.46
CA MET A 1 9.81 2.42 6.41
C MET A 1 8.77 1.36 6.72
N ASP A 2 7.90 1.58 7.71
CA ASP A 2 6.78 0.68 7.97
C ASP A 2 5.81 0.64 6.79
N ALA A 3 5.54 -0.54 6.25
CA ALA A 3 4.59 -0.72 5.16
C ALA A 3 3.19 -0.18 5.52
N GLN A 4 2.77 -0.35 6.79
CA GLN A 4 1.51 0.19 7.28
C GLN A 4 1.45 1.72 7.21
N LYS A 5 2.54 2.42 7.54
CA LYS A 5 2.60 3.89 7.44
C LYS A 5 2.52 4.34 5.99
N ALA A 6 3.24 3.67 5.09
CA ALA A 6 3.21 3.98 3.65
C ALA A 6 1.81 3.75 3.04
N VAL A 7 1.14 2.66 3.39
CA VAL A 7 -0.25 2.38 2.95
C VAL A 7 -1.23 3.40 3.52
N ASN A 8 -1.09 3.80 4.78
CA ASN A 8 -1.94 4.83 5.37
C ASN A 8 -1.75 6.20 4.70
N LEU A 9 -0.52 6.57 4.35
CA LEU A 9 -0.25 7.77 3.58
C LEU A 9 -0.90 7.70 2.20
N PHE A 10 -0.76 6.58 1.49
CA PHE A 10 -1.38 6.38 0.19
C PHE A 10 -2.91 6.51 0.24
N LYS A 11 -3.58 5.93 1.25
CA LYS A 11 -5.03 6.05 1.43
C LYS A 11 -5.52 7.49 1.61
N ARG A 12 -4.69 8.36 2.20
CA ARG A 12 -5.01 9.78 2.44
C ARG A 12 -4.73 10.64 1.21
N THR A 13 -3.53 10.49 0.63
CA THR A 13 -3.04 11.40 -0.43
C THR A 13 -3.46 10.96 -1.84
N ARG A 14 -3.50 9.65 -2.11
CA ARG A 14 -3.96 9.05 -3.38
C ARG A 14 -3.25 9.59 -4.63
N THR A 15 -1.92 9.58 -4.60
CA THR A 15 -1.07 9.98 -5.74
C THR A 15 -0.24 8.81 -6.26
N VAL A 16 0.23 8.90 -7.51
CA VAL A 16 1.12 7.89 -8.10
C VAL A 16 2.40 7.71 -7.26
N ALA A 17 2.97 8.81 -6.76
CA ALA A 17 4.16 8.78 -5.93
C ALA A 17 3.95 8.02 -4.62
N THR A 18 2.81 8.23 -3.94
CA THR A 18 2.49 7.54 -2.68
C THR A 18 2.12 6.08 -2.92
N HIS A 19 1.45 5.77 -4.04
CA HIS A 19 1.20 4.38 -4.46
C HIS A 19 2.50 3.58 -4.61
N ARG A 20 3.47 4.10 -5.40
CA ARG A 20 4.75 3.42 -5.65
C ARG A 20 5.53 3.14 -4.36
N LYS A 21 5.51 4.09 -3.42
CA LYS A 21 6.14 3.93 -2.10
C LYS A 21 5.43 2.85 -1.26
N ALA A 22 4.10 2.86 -1.23
CA ALA A 22 3.31 1.85 -0.51
C ALA A 22 3.52 0.45 -1.09
N GLN A 23 3.48 0.30 -2.42
CA GLN A 23 3.68 -0.98 -3.09
C GLN A 23 5.07 -1.56 -2.84
N ARG A 24 6.13 -0.74 -2.94
CA ARG A 24 7.49 -1.18 -2.58
C ARG A 24 7.57 -1.64 -1.12
N ALA A 25 6.99 -0.88 -0.19
CA ALA A 25 7.04 -1.23 1.23
C ALA A 25 6.30 -2.54 1.53
N VAL A 26 5.15 -2.79 0.90
CA VAL A 26 4.41 -4.06 1.03
C VAL A 26 5.19 -5.22 0.41
N ASN A 27 5.84 -5.01 -0.74
CA ASN A 27 6.62 -6.05 -1.40
C ASN A 27 7.82 -6.53 -0.56
N LEU A 28 8.45 -5.62 0.19
CA LEU A 28 9.56 -5.91 1.10
C LEU A 28 9.17 -6.70 2.35
N ILE A 29 7.86 -6.86 2.64
CA ILE A 29 7.42 -7.68 3.77
C ILE A 29 7.76 -9.15 3.47
N HIS A 30 8.54 -9.77 4.37
CA HIS A 30 8.90 -11.19 4.30
C HIS A 30 7.66 -12.09 4.33
N PHE A 31 7.80 -13.26 3.70
CA PHE A 31 6.72 -14.25 3.57
C PHE A 31 6.14 -14.72 4.92
N GLN A 32 6.94 -14.72 5.99
CA GLN A 32 6.49 -15.06 7.34
C GLN A 32 5.34 -14.17 7.84
N HIS A 33 5.21 -12.94 7.32
CA HIS A 33 4.11 -12.02 7.61
C HIS A 33 3.08 -11.95 6.46
N SER A 34 2.86 -13.08 5.77
CA SER A 34 1.99 -13.16 4.58
C SER A 34 0.57 -12.64 4.82
N TYR A 35 0.01 -12.85 6.01
CA TYR A 35 -1.33 -12.36 6.35
C TYR A 35 -1.40 -10.83 6.35
N GLU A 36 -0.50 -10.15 7.08
CA GLU A 36 -0.45 -8.69 7.11
C GLU A 36 -0.06 -8.12 5.74
N LYS A 37 0.82 -8.80 5.00
CA LYS A 37 1.14 -8.44 3.60
C LYS A 37 -0.10 -8.44 2.72
N LYS A 38 -0.93 -9.49 2.76
CA LYS A 38 -2.19 -9.59 2.00
C LYS A 38 -3.20 -8.53 2.43
N LYS A 39 -3.32 -8.26 3.73
CA LYS A 39 -4.22 -7.23 4.27
C LYS A 39 -3.83 -5.83 3.79
N LEU A 40 -2.53 -5.51 3.76
CA LEU A 40 -2.02 -4.24 3.25
C LEU A 40 -2.18 -4.13 1.74
N GLN A 41 -1.92 -5.21 0.99
CA GLN A 41 -2.13 -5.24 -0.45
C GLN A 41 -3.59 -4.96 -0.81
N ARG A 42 -4.55 -5.60 -0.12
CA ARG A 42 -5.98 -5.33 -0.31
C ARG A 42 -6.34 -3.86 -0.13
N GLN A 43 -5.71 -3.16 0.82
CA GLN A 43 -5.94 -1.73 1.02
C GLN A 43 -5.40 -0.88 -0.14
N ILE A 44 -4.26 -1.26 -0.73
CA ILE A 44 -3.73 -0.61 -1.94
C ILE A 44 -4.71 -0.82 -3.10
N ASP A 45 -5.15 -2.05 -3.31
CA ASP A 45 -6.02 -2.43 -4.43
C ASP A 45 -7.37 -1.70 -4.37
N LEU A 46 -7.95 -1.53 -3.17
CA LEU A 46 -9.18 -0.76 -2.98
C LEU A 46 -9.02 0.71 -3.39
N VAL A 47 -7.89 1.34 -3.06
CA VAL A 47 -7.65 2.74 -3.45
C VAL A 47 -7.51 2.84 -4.96
N LEU A 48 -6.78 1.91 -5.60
CA LEU A 48 -6.63 1.87 -7.06
C LEU A 48 -7.96 1.63 -7.78
N LYS A 49 -8.81 0.76 -7.26
CA LYS A 49 -10.08 0.40 -7.89
C LYS A 49 -11.09 1.54 -7.86
N TYR A 50 -11.12 2.32 -6.78
CA TYR A 50 -12.16 3.33 -6.54
C TYR A 50 -11.68 4.77 -6.65
N ASN A 51 -10.42 5.02 -7.04
CA ASN A 51 -9.88 6.37 -7.17
C ASN A 51 -8.96 6.45 -8.39
N THR A 52 -9.03 7.57 -9.10
CA THR A 52 -7.99 7.96 -10.05
C THR A 52 -6.85 8.59 -9.27
N LEU A 53 -5.64 8.07 -9.43
CA LEU A 53 -4.46 8.65 -8.77
C LEU A 53 -4.10 9.99 -9.40
N LYS A 54 -3.83 10.97 -8.53
CA LYS A 54 -3.28 12.27 -8.94
C LYS A 54 -1.77 12.19 -9.18
#